data_AF-A0A9D3Y941-F1
#
_entry.id   AF-A0A9D3Y941-F1
#
_cell.length_a   1.000
_cell.length_b   1.000
_cell.length_c   1.000
_cell.angle_alpha   90.00
_cell.angle_beta   90.00
_cell.angle_gamma   90.00
#
_symmetry.space_group_name_H-M   'P 1'
#
loop_
_entity.id
_entity.type
_entity.pdbx_description
1 polymer ?
#
loop_
_entity_poly.entity_id
_entity_poly.type
_entity_poly.pdbx_seq_one_letter_code
_entity_poly.pdbx_strand_id
1 'polypeptide(L)'
;MEEASNNIDDRSFDISNRNIERPHVSLDESLPDRPLDDISPNAVPTAYEVVESGSKRGGRLLVSSDGYTYNARKTHSGRTYWTCSVRNKQVTCFASVKQFGNMLTASLNEHTHPANPGAYKKI
;
A
#
# COMPACT_ATOMS: atom_id res chain seq x y z
N MET A 1 -22.17 21.53 50.31
CA MET A 1 -23.56 21.48 49.84
C MET A 1 -23.83 22.80 49.16
N GLU A 2 -23.99 22.94 47.86
CA GLU A 2 -24.02 22.06 46.68
C GLU A 2 -23.90 23.06 45.50
N GLU A 3 -22.98 22.81 44.56
CA GLU A 3 -23.28 22.40 43.17
C GLU A 3 -23.97 23.51 42.33
N ALA A 4 -23.24 24.11 41.39
CA ALA A 4 -23.34 23.79 39.95
C ALA A 4 -24.34 24.75 39.25
N SER A 5 -24.35 24.99 37.95
CA SER A 5 -23.72 24.32 36.84
C SER A 5 -23.73 25.24 35.62
N ASN A 6 -22.91 24.88 34.65
CA ASN A 6 -22.57 25.64 33.46
C ASN A 6 -23.76 25.88 32.50
N ASN A 7 -23.66 27.01 31.81
CA ASN A 7 -24.54 27.48 30.76
C ASN A 7 -24.45 26.55 29.52
N ILE A 8 -25.58 26.00 29.08
CA ILE A 8 -25.70 25.30 27.79
C ILE A 8 -26.92 25.88 27.07
N ASP A 9 -26.65 26.78 26.15
CA ASP A 9 -27.61 27.26 25.18
C ASP A 9 -27.72 26.26 24.01
N ASP A 10 -28.86 26.38 23.31
CA ASP A 10 -29.01 26.13 21.87
C ASP A 10 -29.81 24.87 21.43
N ARG A 11 -31.12 25.13 21.34
CA ARG A 11 -31.98 24.85 20.17
C ARG A 11 -32.27 23.39 19.82
N SER A 12 -33.40 22.97 20.39
CA SER A 12 -34.34 21.96 19.85
C SER A 12 -34.54 22.12 18.34
N PHE A 13 -34.25 21.08 17.57
CA PHE A 13 -34.65 20.98 16.17
C PHE A 13 -35.75 19.92 16.06
N ASP A 14 -37.00 20.39 16.12
CA ASP A 14 -38.20 19.65 15.74
C ASP A 14 -38.11 19.21 14.26
N ILE A 15 -38.09 17.90 14.01
CA ILE A 15 -38.01 17.27 12.67
C ILE A 15 -39.40 17.00 12.08
N SER A 16 -40.45 17.54 12.70
CA SER A 16 -41.81 17.34 12.21
C SER A 16 -42.13 18.38 11.14
N ASN A 17 -42.18 17.93 9.89
CA ASN A 17 -42.80 18.60 8.73
C ASN A 17 -41.84 19.31 7.74
N ARG A 18 -41.00 18.55 7.02
CA ARG A 18 -40.46 18.98 5.72
C ARG A 18 -40.91 18.03 4.62
N ASN A 19 -41.95 18.46 3.90
CA ASN A 19 -42.32 17.94 2.60
C ASN A 19 -41.17 18.22 1.62
N ILE A 20 -40.24 17.28 1.49
CA ILE A 20 -39.11 17.38 0.56
C ILE A 20 -39.56 16.73 -0.74
N GLU A 21 -39.98 17.55 -1.70
CA GLU A 21 -40.10 17.11 -3.09
C GLU A 21 -38.73 16.60 -3.54
N ARG A 22 -38.62 15.28 -3.69
CA ARG A 22 -37.40 14.63 -4.19
C ARG A 22 -37.18 15.11 -5.64
N PRO A 23 -36.08 15.79 -5.97
CA PRO A 23 -35.70 15.90 -7.37
C PRO A 23 -35.38 14.49 -7.86
N HIS A 24 -36.10 14.03 -8.88
CA HIS A 24 -35.80 12.77 -9.55
C HIS A 24 -34.45 12.97 -10.26
N VAL A 25 -33.42 12.30 -9.76
CA VAL A 25 -32.13 12.25 -10.45
C VAL A 25 -32.25 11.12 -11.46
N SER A 26 -32.49 11.45 -12.73
CA SER A 26 -32.39 10.48 -13.82
C SER A 26 -30.94 10.02 -13.92
N LEU A 27 -30.65 8.80 -13.49
CA LEU A 27 -29.40 8.12 -13.78
C LEU A 27 -29.48 7.51 -15.17
N ASP A 28 -29.25 8.35 -16.18
CA ASP A 28 -28.66 7.89 -17.44
C ASP A 28 -27.35 8.64 -17.60
N GLU A 29 -26.28 8.09 -17.02
CA GLU A 29 -24.94 8.44 -17.45
C GLU A 29 -24.13 7.15 -17.42
N SER A 30 -24.10 6.50 -18.58
CA SER A 30 -23.31 5.30 -18.85
C SER A 30 -21.89 5.49 -18.34
N LEU A 31 -21.52 4.70 -17.33
CA LEU A 31 -20.13 4.56 -16.92
C LEU A 31 -19.33 4.13 -18.16
N PRO A 32 -18.29 4.87 -18.59
CA PRO A 32 -17.43 4.35 -19.64
C PRO A 32 -16.80 3.07 -19.10
N ASP A 33 -16.99 1.96 -19.82
CA ASP A 33 -16.23 0.72 -19.64
C ASP A 33 -14.76 1.10 -19.69
N ARG A 34 -14.15 1.20 -18.51
CA ARG A 34 -12.71 1.42 -18.40
C ARG A 34 -12.08 0.09 -18.84
N PRO A 35 -11.30 0.04 -19.93
CA PRO A 35 -10.55 -1.17 -20.24
C PRO A 35 -9.67 -1.51 -19.02
N LEU A 36 -9.81 -2.74 -18.53
CA LEU A 36 -9.03 -3.29 -17.42
C LEU A 36 -7.62 -3.68 -17.90
N ASP A 37 -6.96 -2.75 -18.57
CA ASP A 37 -5.69 -3.02 -19.26
C ASP A 37 -4.59 -2.12 -18.67
N ASP A 38 -4.55 -1.98 -17.35
CA ASP A 38 -3.34 -1.50 -16.65
C ASP A 38 -2.59 -2.69 -16.03
N ILE A 39 -2.59 -3.82 -16.75
CA ILE A 39 -1.64 -4.90 -16.52
C ILE A 39 -0.35 -4.45 -17.18
N SER A 40 0.52 -3.82 -16.38
CA SER A 40 1.89 -3.49 -16.79
C SER A 40 2.52 -4.71 -17.50
N PRO A 41 2.87 -4.61 -18.79
CA PRO A 41 3.22 -5.76 -19.64
C PRO A 41 4.60 -6.37 -19.33
N ASN A 42 5.22 -6.04 -18.21
CA ASN A 42 6.51 -6.59 -17.80
C ASN A 42 6.41 -7.57 -16.62
N ALA A 43 5.23 -8.18 -16.40
CA ALA A 43 5.05 -9.27 -15.44
C ALA A 43 5.69 -10.58 -15.96
N VAL A 44 6.99 -10.56 -16.21
CA VAL A 44 7.78 -11.79 -16.09
C VAL A 44 7.52 -12.30 -14.66
N PRO A 45 7.26 -13.59 -14.44
CA PRO A 45 7.08 -14.10 -13.09
C PRO A 45 8.41 -14.00 -12.33
N THR A 46 8.64 -12.84 -11.72
CA THR A 46 9.75 -12.60 -10.81
C THR A 46 9.54 -13.49 -9.61
N ALA A 47 10.45 -14.45 -9.41
CA ALA A 47 10.43 -15.28 -8.22
C ALA A 47 10.94 -14.44 -7.05
N TYR A 48 10.31 -14.62 -5.88
CA TYR A 48 10.70 -13.95 -4.66
C TYR A 48 10.99 -14.98 -3.57
N GLU A 49 12.11 -14.79 -2.89
CA GLU A 49 12.54 -15.63 -1.78
C GLU A 49 12.73 -14.77 -0.51
N VAL A 50 12.18 -15.24 0.60
CA VAL A 50 12.34 -14.58 1.91
C VAL A 50 13.46 -15.27 2.68
N VAL A 51 14.52 -14.51 2.98
CA VAL A 51 15.65 -14.95 3.81
C VAL A 51 15.51 -14.33 5.20
N GLU A 52 15.20 -15.15 6.21
CA GLU A 52 14.93 -14.68 7.57
C GLU A 52 16.12 -13.94 8.22
N SER A 53 17.37 -14.29 7.86
CA SER A 53 18.61 -13.63 8.32
C SER A 53 19.44 -13.02 7.18
N GLY A 54 18.79 -12.47 6.15
CA GLY A 54 19.47 -12.01 4.93
C GLY A 54 20.15 -10.64 5.02
N SER A 55 19.80 -9.80 6.01
CA SER A 55 20.45 -8.49 6.17
C SER A 55 21.66 -8.55 7.11
N LYS A 56 22.59 -7.59 6.99
CA LYS A 56 23.78 -7.46 7.86
C LYS A 56 23.46 -7.38 9.37
N ARG A 57 22.22 -7.05 9.74
CA ARG A 57 21.76 -6.94 11.14
C ARG A 57 20.79 -8.06 11.52
N GLY A 58 20.71 -9.14 10.74
CA GLY A 58 19.85 -10.29 11.02
C GLY A 58 18.35 -10.07 10.76
N GLY A 59 17.97 -8.94 10.15
CA GLY A 59 16.60 -8.72 9.69
C GLY A 59 16.29 -9.47 8.39
N ARG A 60 15.00 -9.76 8.19
CA ARG A 60 14.44 -10.44 7.02
C ARG A 60 14.72 -9.66 5.73
N LEU A 61 15.12 -10.39 4.69
CA LEU A 61 15.41 -9.85 3.38
C LEU A 61 14.59 -10.60 2.32
N LEU A 62 13.96 -9.88 1.41
CA LEU A 62 13.32 -10.45 0.23
C LEU A 62 14.28 -10.31 -0.94
N VAL A 63 14.55 -11.41 -1.63
CA VAL A 63 15.41 -11.47 -2.81
C VAL A 63 14.55 -11.80 -4.02
N SER A 64 14.67 -10.98 -5.05
CA SER A 64 14.01 -11.19 -6.33
C SER A 64 14.97 -11.90 -7.30
N SER A 65 14.44 -12.79 -8.14
CA SER A 65 15.16 -13.43 -9.25
C SER A 65 15.88 -12.44 -10.15
N ASP A 66 15.37 -11.21 -10.23
CA ASP A 66 15.86 -10.16 -11.11
C ASP A 66 17.08 -9.43 -10.50
N GLY A 67 17.57 -9.87 -9.34
CA GLY A 67 18.75 -9.31 -8.66
C GLY A 67 18.44 -8.08 -7.80
N TYR A 68 17.18 -7.86 -7.44
CA TYR A 68 16.78 -6.83 -6.48
C TYR A 68 16.62 -7.41 -5.08
N THR A 69 16.91 -6.60 -4.07
CA THR A 69 16.72 -6.97 -2.66
C THR A 69 15.86 -5.95 -1.95
N TYR A 70 15.02 -6.41 -1.03
CA TYR A 70 14.11 -5.57 -0.29
C TYR A 70 14.21 -5.88 1.21
N ASN A 71 14.28 -4.84 2.03
CA ASN A 71 14.22 -4.97 3.47
C ASN A 71 12.77 -5.06 3.94
N ALA A 72 12.49 -5.94 4.90
CA ALA A 72 11.20 -5.97 5.57
C ALA A 72 10.98 -4.66 6.35
N ARG A 73 9.81 -4.06 6.14
CA ARG A 73 9.25 -3.04 7.03
C ARG A 73 8.34 -3.70 8.06
N LYS A 74 7.82 -2.87 8.98
CA LYS A 74 6.85 -3.30 9.99
C LYS A 74 5.70 -4.06 9.34
N THR A 75 5.40 -5.22 9.91
CA THR A 75 4.26 -6.04 9.55
C THR A 75 3.01 -5.53 10.24
N HIS A 76 1.89 -5.43 9.54
CA HIS A 76 0.61 -5.04 10.12
C HIS A 76 -0.52 -5.89 9.54
N SER A 77 -1.40 -6.42 10.39
CA SER A 77 -2.57 -7.23 9.99
C SER A 77 -2.23 -8.36 8.99
N GLY A 78 -1.12 -9.09 9.23
CA GLY A 78 -0.70 -10.18 8.35
C GLY A 78 -0.10 -9.75 7.00
N ARG A 79 0.12 -8.45 6.80
CA ARG A 79 0.79 -7.90 5.62
C ARG A 79 2.23 -7.54 5.96
N THR A 80 3.17 -7.96 5.12
CA THR A 80 4.56 -7.51 5.18
C THR A 80 4.82 -6.55 4.03
N TYR A 81 5.32 -5.37 4.34
CA TYR A 81 5.75 -4.41 3.33
C TYR A 81 7.26 -4.52 3.16
N TRP A 82 7.71 -4.72 1.94
CA TRP A 82 9.10 -4.83 1.58
C TRP A 82 9.49 -3.61 0.77
N THR A 83 10.62 -2.97 1.06
CA THR A 83 11.11 -1.85 0.25
C THR A 83 12.54 -2.06 -0.17
N CYS A 84 12.85 -1.63 -1.39
CA CYS A 84 14.17 -1.81 -1.97
C CYS A 84 15.27 -1.37 -0.99
N SER A 85 16.32 -2.18 -0.90
CA SER A 85 17.43 -1.96 0.03
C SER A 85 18.35 -0.80 -0.40
N VAL A 86 18.22 -0.31 -1.64
CA VAL A 86 19.05 0.78 -2.16
C VAL A 86 18.55 2.13 -1.64
N ARG A 87 19.24 2.63 -0.62
CA ARG A 87 19.08 3.97 -0.08
C ARG A 87 20.45 4.52 0.32
N ASN A 88 21.01 5.37 -0.53
CA ASN A 88 22.26 6.09 -0.27
C ASN A 88 22.05 7.60 -0.47
N LYS A 89 23.09 8.41 -0.31
CA LYS A 89 22.99 9.89 -0.45
C LYS A 89 22.62 10.36 -1.87
N GLN A 90 22.90 9.54 -2.88
CA GLN A 90 22.72 9.90 -4.30
C GLN A 90 21.42 9.35 -4.89
N VAL A 91 21.02 8.15 -4.46
CA VAL A 91 19.90 7.37 -5.00
C VAL A 91 19.11 6.78 -3.84
N THR A 92 17.81 7.07 -3.84
CA THR A 92 16.83 6.38 -3.00
C THR A 92 15.81 5.70 -3.90
N CYS A 93 15.71 4.38 -3.78
CA CYS A 93 14.75 3.61 -4.55
C CYS A 93 13.41 3.49 -3.80
N PHE A 94 12.31 3.77 -4.49
CA PHE A 94 10.95 3.72 -3.94
C PHE A 94 10.18 2.47 -4.36
N ALA A 95 10.83 1.55 -5.09
CA ALA A 95 10.27 0.25 -5.43
C ALA A 95 9.95 -0.53 -4.15
N SER A 96 8.77 -1.14 -4.13
CA SER A 96 8.26 -1.88 -2.97
C SER A 96 7.50 -3.12 -3.40
N VAL A 97 7.40 -4.08 -2.49
CA VAL A 97 6.61 -5.30 -2.66
C VAL A 97 5.73 -5.46 -1.44
N LYS A 98 4.45 -5.76 -1.65
CA LYS A 98 3.52 -6.09 -0.58
C LYS A 98 3.38 -7.60 -0.54
N GLN A 99 3.55 -8.20 0.62
CA GLN A 99 3.31 -9.62 0.84
C GLN A 99 2.08 -9.80 1.73
N PHE A 100 1.17 -10.66 1.28
CA PHE A 100 0.01 -11.11 2.05
C PHE A 100 -0.04 -12.64 1.98
N GLY A 101 0.29 -13.30 3.10
CA GLY A 101 0.52 -14.74 3.11
C GLY A 101 1.60 -15.14 2.10
N ASN A 102 1.19 -15.90 1.08
CA ASN A 102 2.07 -16.42 0.03
C ASN A 102 2.05 -15.55 -1.24
N MET A 103 1.19 -14.52 -1.28
CA MET A 103 1.06 -13.65 -2.44
C MET A 103 1.98 -12.44 -2.28
N LEU A 104 2.79 -12.18 -3.30
CA LEU A 104 3.63 -10.98 -3.40
C LEU A 104 3.15 -10.13 -4.57
N THR A 105 3.00 -8.83 -4.30
CA THR A 105 2.55 -7.84 -5.29
C THR A 105 3.56 -6.71 -5.33
N ALA A 106 4.28 -6.57 -6.43
CA ALA A 106 5.15 -5.43 -6.66
C ALA A 106 4.32 -4.14 -6.79
N SER A 107 4.87 -3.02 -6.32
CA SER A 107 4.29 -1.70 -6.58
C SER A 107 4.61 -1.21 -7.99
N LEU A 108 3.82 -0.27 -8.47
CA LEU A 108 4.05 0.43 -9.75
C LEU A 108 5.39 1.19 -9.81
N ASN A 109 5.98 1.53 -8.67
CA ASN A 109 7.26 2.22 -8.64
C ASN A 109 8.39 1.34 -9.19
N GLU A 110 8.96 1.77 -10.31
CA GLU A 110 10.13 1.16 -10.92
C GLU A 110 11.41 1.42 -10.11
N HIS A 111 12.43 0.58 -10.34
CA HIS A 111 13.74 0.76 -9.73
C HIS A 111 14.51 1.89 -10.42
N THR A 112 15.03 2.82 -9.62
CA THR A 112 15.86 3.94 -10.10
C THR A 112 17.35 3.60 -10.16
N HIS A 113 17.69 2.32 -10.16
CA HIS A 113 19.06 1.82 -10.18
C HIS A 113 19.13 0.44 -10.85
N PRO A 114 20.31 0.04 -11.37
CA PRO A 114 20.47 -1.29 -11.95
C PRO A 114 20.31 -2.39 -10.88
N ALA A 115 19.88 -3.56 -11.34
CA ALA A 115 19.89 -4.79 -10.54
C ALA A 115 21.31 -5.16 -10.08
N ASN A 116 21.39 -5.83 -8.94
CA ASN A 116 22.65 -6.42 -8.48
C ASN A 116 22.57 -7.95 -8.64
N PRO A 117 23.09 -8.53 -9.73
CA PRO A 117 23.03 -9.97 -9.97
C PRO A 117 23.81 -10.78 -8.91
N GLY A 118 24.64 -10.16 -8.07
CA GLY A 118 25.26 -10.84 -6.93
C GLY A 118 24.32 -11.05 -5.73
N ALA A 119 23.11 -10.49 -5.75
CA ALA A 119 22.17 -10.57 -4.63
C ALA A 119 21.47 -11.93 -4.53
N TYR A 120 21.11 -12.55 -5.66
CA TYR A 120 20.43 -13.85 -5.66
C TYR A 120 21.37 -15.04 -5.44
N LYS A 121 22.69 -14.86 -5.60
CA LYS A 121 23.73 -15.89 -5.39
C LYS A 121 24.25 -15.98 -3.95
N LYS A 122 23.66 -15.24 -3.00
CA LYS A 122 24.12 -15.16 -1.61
C LYS A 122 23.24 -15.94 -0.61
N ILE A 123 22.39 -16.82 -1.11
CA ILE A 123 21.58 -17.73 -0.30
C ILE A 123 22.23 -19.10 -0.34
#